data_AF-A0A7S0NWK4-F1
#
_entry.id   AF-A0A7S0NWK4-F1
#
_cell.length_a   1.000
_cell.length_b   1.000
_cell.length_c   1.000
_cell.angle_alpha   90.00
_cell.angle_beta   90.00
_cell.angle_gamma   90.00
#
_symmetry.space_group_name_H-M   'P 1'
#
loop_
_entity.id
_entity.type
_entity.pdbx_description
1 polymer ?
#
loop_
_entity_poly.entity_id
_entity_poly.type
_entity_poly.pdbx_seq_one_letter_code
_entity_poly.pdbx_strand_id
1 'polypeptide(L)'
;SRSGSCVTSPNYPSSYDNSQTCDISNMPRNPLVVLDWAVEGSSTCGYDWLEVNGKKYCGTSPSDGPVGVVTGSMYWQSDSSGPERGWEICFDIHPPNSPPALPPASPPKSPPLQPDSALISGPCLLTYGGQCVTSGNYPNKYDDNEECTITNLPRNPLDVLYFQTQGFGGSSCASYDYVEVNNVKYCGTSEPGPQGVIPSDGTMYWKTNSYTTYKGWEICFGPRPPLSPPALPPYLPPPVPPLSPGGVQIDGPCALSRSGSCVTSPNYPSSYDNSQTCDISNMPRNPLVVLDWAVEGSSTCGYDWLEVN
;
A
#
# COMPACT_ATOMS: atom_id res chain seq x y z
N SER A 1 0.28 -2.83 13.61
CA SER A 1 0.29 -1.37 13.48
C SER A 1 1.51 -0.97 12.68
N ARG A 2 1.34 -0.50 11.43
CA ARG A 2 2.40 0.17 10.66
C ARG A 2 1.97 1.62 10.47
N SER A 3 2.22 2.44 11.49
CA SER A 3 2.11 3.89 11.41
C SER A 3 3.50 4.43 11.04
N GLY A 4 3.83 4.45 9.76
CA GLY A 4 5.07 5.04 9.24
C GLY A 4 4.74 6.26 8.38
N SER A 5 5.51 7.34 8.52
CA SER A 5 5.35 8.57 7.72
C SER A 5 5.84 8.35 6.28
N CYS A 6 5.02 7.81 5.39
CA CYS A 6 5.46 7.50 4.03
C CYS A 6 5.63 8.76 3.16
N VAL A 7 6.54 8.67 2.19
CA VAL A 7 6.74 9.64 1.11
C VAL A 7 6.64 8.92 -0.22
N THR A 8 6.08 9.61 -1.21
CA THR A 8 5.87 9.07 -2.55
C THR A 8 6.52 9.93 -3.61
N SER A 9 6.79 9.35 -4.77
CA SER A 9 7.14 10.12 -5.96
C SER A 9 6.01 11.08 -6.36
N PRO A 10 6.31 12.13 -7.13
CA PRO A 10 5.27 12.97 -7.73
C PRO A 10 4.25 12.12 -8.49
N ASN A 11 2.97 12.52 -8.44
CA ASN A 11 1.84 11.89 -9.12
C ASN A 11 1.50 10.43 -8.69
N TYR A 12 2.24 9.84 -7.76
CA TYR A 12 1.98 8.47 -7.29
C TYR A 12 0.53 8.29 -6.81
N PRO A 13 -0.18 7.19 -7.15
CA PRO A 13 0.32 5.96 -7.78
C PRO A 13 0.43 5.99 -9.32
N SER A 14 0.21 7.15 -9.95
CA SER A 14 0.46 7.34 -11.38
C SER A 14 1.95 7.61 -11.64
N SER A 15 2.35 7.54 -12.91
CA SER A 15 3.74 7.81 -13.29
C SER A 15 4.17 9.23 -12.95
N TYR A 16 5.41 9.40 -12.51
CA TYR A 16 6.02 10.72 -12.37
C TYR A 16 6.21 11.38 -13.75
N ASP A 17 6.40 12.70 -13.81
CA ASP A 17 6.63 13.38 -15.10
C ASP A 17 8.12 13.40 -15.46
N ASN A 18 8.40 13.65 -16.73
CA ASN A 18 9.76 13.84 -17.25
C ASN A 18 10.37 15.15 -16.72
N SER A 19 11.70 15.17 -16.55
CA SER A 19 12.50 16.32 -16.15
C SER A 19 12.10 16.93 -14.81
N GLN A 20 11.53 16.11 -13.93
CA GLN A 20 11.14 16.51 -12.59
C GLN A 20 12.32 16.42 -11.63
N THR A 21 12.29 17.30 -10.63
CA THR A 21 13.17 17.21 -9.47
C THR A 21 12.38 17.45 -8.19
N CYS A 22 12.76 16.79 -7.10
CA CYS A 22 12.15 17.00 -5.80
C CYS A 22 13.19 16.87 -4.68
N ASP A 23 13.25 17.86 -3.79
CA ASP A 23 14.03 17.79 -2.56
C ASP A 23 13.12 17.35 -1.41
N ILE A 24 13.50 16.24 -0.78
CA ILE A 24 12.75 15.65 0.32
C ILE A 24 13.63 15.81 1.55
N SER A 25 13.26 16.72 2.45
CA SER A 25 14.06 17.06 3.64
C SER A 25 13.22 17.05 4.92
N ASN A 26 13.89 17.14 6.07
CA ASN A 26 13.29 17.12 7.40
C ASN A 26 12.55 15.82 7.76
N MET A 27 12.99 14.70 7.19
CA MET A 27 12.39 13.39 7.48
C MET A 27 12.96 12.76 8.76
N PRO A 28 12.19 11.90 9.46
CA PRO A 28 12.71 11.12 10.59
C PRO A 28 13.95 10.32 10.18
N ARG A 29 15.03 10.37 10.97
CA ARG A 29 16.25 9.59 10.70
C ARG A 29 16.10 8.13 11.13
N ASN A 30 15.19 7.43 10.47
CA ASN A 30 14.88 6.03 10.69
C ASN A 30 15.24 5.18 9.45
N PRO A 31 15.36 3.85 9.60
CA PRO A 31 15.54 2.97 8.44
C PRO A 31 14.37 3.11 7.46
N LEU A 32 14.69 3.28 6.18
CA LEU A 32 13.70 3.36 5.11
C LEU A 32 13.12 1.97 4.82
N VAL A 33 11.80 1.93 4.64
CA VAL A 33 11.03 0.77 4.20
C VAL A 33 10.46 1.09 2.84
N VAL A 34 10.99 0.48 1.79
CA VAL A 34 10.48 0.66 0.43
C VAL A 34 9.27 -0.26 0.27
N LEU A 35 8.07 0.33 0.20
CA LEU A 35 6.84 -0.41 -0.06
C LEU A 35 6.65 -0.62 -1.56
N ASP A 36 7.10 0.34 -2.35
CA ASP A 36 6.92 0.32 -3.78
C ASP A 36 8.03 1.07 -4.52
N TRP A 37 8.40 0.58 -5.70
CA TRP A 37 9.54 1.09 -6.45
C TRP A 37 9.48 0.72 -7.93
N ALA A 38 9.35 1.74 -8.77
CA ALA A 38 9.43 1.69 -10.22
C ALA A 38 10.06 3.00 -10.72
N VAL A 39 11.36 2.97 -10.97
CA VAL A 39 12.19 4.08 -11.42
C VAL A 39 12.97 3.63 -12.64
N GLU A 40 13.03 4.43 -13.70
CA GLU A 40 13.73 4.05 -14.92
C GLU A 40 15.17 3.61 -14.62
N GLY A 41 15.46 2.34 -14.94
CA GLY A 41 16.70 1.69 -14.55
C GLY A 41 17.81 1.86 -15.59
N SER A 42 19.03 2.06 -15.12
CA SER A 42 20.24 1.85 -15.93
C SER A 42 21.39 1.35 -15.06
N SER A 43 22.44 0.80 -15.67
CA SER A 43 23.57 0.20 -14.95
C SER A 43 24.28 1.17 -13.98
N THR A 44 24.12 2.47 -14.18
CA THR A 44 24.70 3.53 -13.34
C THR A 44 23.65 4.46 -12.73
N CYS A 45 22.36 4.18 -12.89
CA CYS A 45 21.27 5.10 -12.54
C CYS A 45 21.46 6.51 -13.13
N GLY A 46 21.81 6.54 -14.42
CA GLY A 46 22.07 7.76 -15.19
C GLY A 46 20.84 8.41 -15.83
N TYR A 47 19.68 7.75 -15.81
CA TYR A 47 18.40 8.29 -16.30
C TYR A 47 17.65 8.89 -15.10
N ASP A 48 16.73 8.12 -14.52
CA ASP A 48 15.99 8.50 -13.34
C ASP A 48 16.63 7.93 -12.07
N TRP A 49 16.57 8.69 -10.98
CA TRP A 49 17.17 8.25 -9.73
C TRP A 49 16.63 9.00 -8.51
N LEU A 50 16.58 8.26 -7.39
CA LEU A 50 16.52 8.83 -6.05
C LEU A 50 17.91 8.74 -5.44
N GLU A 51 18.45 9.86 -4.95
CA GLU A 51 19.70 9.89 -4.22
C GLU A 51 19.46 9.93 -2.72
N VAL A 52 20.11 9.01 -2.02
CA VAL A 52 20.13 8.93 -0.56
C VAL A 52 21.56 8.79 -0.10
N ASN A 53 22.02 9.68 0.78
CA ASN A 53 23.39 9.69 1.32
C ASN A 53 24.49 9.62 0.22
N GLY A 54 24.28 10.30 -0.92
CA GLY A 54 25.25 10.34 -2.03
C GLY A 54 25.24 9.11 -2.94
N LYS A 55 24.34 8.13 -2.72
CA LYS A 55 24.13 6.99 -3.60
C LYS A 55 22.82 7.13 -4.36
N LYS A 56 22.86 6.91 -5.67
CA LYS A 56 21.70 6.85 -6.55
C LYS A 56 21.07 5.46 -6.56
N TYR A 57 19.74 5.45 -6.59
CA TYR A 57 18.89 4.26 -6.63
C TYR A 57 17.94 4.40 -7.82
N CYS A 58 17.80 3.33 -8.59
CA CYS A 58 16.93 3.21 -9.77
C CYS A 58 16.62 1.72 -9.99
N GLY A 59 15.62 1.39 -10.80
CA GLY A 59 15.18 0.02 -11.03
C GLY A 59 13.70 -0.17 -10.72
N THR A 60 13.20 -1.40 -10.86
CA THR A 60 11.74 -1.68 -10.84
C THR A 60 11.33 -2.69 -9.78
N SER A 61 12.23 -3.01 -8.85
CA SER A 61 11.94 -3.80 -7.67
C SER A 61 12.13 -2.97 -6.40
N PRO A 62 11.32 -3.16 -5.33
CA PRO A 62 11.55 -2.55 -4.02
C PRO A 62 12.97 -2.75 -3.48
N SER A 63 13.64 -3.85 -3.84
CA SER A 63 15.03 -4.14 -3.48
C SER A 63 16.05 -3.21 -4.13
N ASP A 64 15.69 -2.57 -5.24
CA ASP A 64 16.56 -1.66 -5.99
C ASP A 64 16.54 -0.24 -5.38
N GLY A 65 15.53 0.03 -4.54
CA GLY A 65 15.43 1.26 -3.75
C GLY A 65 16.31 1.26 -2.48
N PRO A 66 16.29 2.35 -1.70
CA PRO A 66 17.14 2.54 -0.53
C PRO A 66 16.66 1.79 0.72
N VAL A 67 16.43 0.47 0.61
CA VAL A 67 15.93 -0.36 1.71
C VAL A 67 16.89 -0.34 2.90
N GLY A 68 16.35 -0.04 4.09
CA GLY A 68 17.09 -0.04 5.36
C GLY A 68 18.07 1.12 5.53
N VAL A 69 18.20 2.00 4.53
CA VAL A 69 19.08 3.16 4.63
C VAL A 69 18.50 4.14 5.64
N VAL A 70 19.35 4.70 6.50
CA VAL A 70 18.94 5.74 7.45
C VAL A 70 19.31 7.10 6.85
N THR A 71 18.32 7.96 6.66
CA THR A 71 18.53 9.33 6.17
C THR A 71 17.50 10.29 6.75
N GLY A 72 17.81 11.59 6.73
CA GLY A 72 16.84 12.66 6.98
C GLY A 72 16.48 13.46 5.73
N SER A 73 17.12 13.15 4.59
CA SER A 73 16.89 13.81 3.31
C SER A 73 17.15 12.89 2.12
N MET A 74 16.45 13.13 1.02
CA MET A 74 16.58 12.43 -0.26
C MET A 74 16.39 13.45 -1.39
N TYR A 75 16.99 13.19 -2.55
CA TYR A 75 16.81 14.03 -3.74
C TYR A 75 16.38 13.17 -4.92
N TRP A 76 15.27 13.53 -5.54
CA TRP A 76 14.71 12.84 -6.70
C TRP A 76 14.98 13.62 -7.99
N GLN A 77 15.29 12.91 -9.07
CA GLN A 77 15.37 13.45 -10.41
C GLN A 77 14.92 12.45 -11.47
N SER A 78 14.18 12.93 -12.47
CA SER A 78 13.89 12.21 -13.73
C SER A 78 14.50 12.91 -14.95
N ASP A 79 14.74 12.16 -16.01
CA ASP A 79 15.23 12.63 -17.30
C ASP A 79 14.09 13.02 -18.28
N SER A 80 14.39 13.31 -19.54
CA SER A 80 13.38 13.77 -20.51
C SER A 80 12.39 12.71 -21.02
N SER A 81 12.49 11.45 -20.59
CA SER A 81 11.75 10.30 -21.12
C SER A 81 11.57 9.18 -20.08
N GLY A 82 10.91 8.08 -20.48
CA GLY A 82 10.89 6.85 -19.68
C GLY A 82 10.17 6.87 -18.32
N PRO A 83 9.08 7.63 -18.10
CA PRO A 83 8.50 7.73 -16.76
C PRO A 83 7.88 6.40 -16.32
N GLU A 84 8.33 5.92 -15.17
CA GLU A 84 7.77 4.76 -14.49
C GLU A 84 6.75 5.17 -13.43
N ARG A 85 6.15 4.18 -12.78
CA ARG A 85 5.08 4.39 -11.78
C ARG A 85 5.56 5.06 -10.48
N GLY A 86 6.87 5.20 -10.29
CA GLY A 86 7.45 5.86 -9.13
C GLY A 86 7.53 4.98 -7.89
N TRP A 87 7.54 5.59 -6.71
CA TRP A 87 7.93 4.90 -5.47
C TRP A 87 7.08 5.34 -4.26
N GLU A 88 6.98 4.44 -3.27
CA GLU A 88 6.44 4.71 -1.93
C GLU A 88 7.44 4.18 -0.89
N ILE A 89 7.89 5.06 0.00
CA ILE A 89 8.91 4.76 1.00
C ILE A 89 8.44 5.26 2.36
N CYS A 90 8.45 4.39 3.36
CA CYS A 90 8.09 4.71 4.74
C CYS A 90 9.31 4.69 5.66
N PHE A 91 9.14 5.22 6.87
CA PHE A 91 10.18 5.26 7.89
C PHE A 91 9.83 4.28 8.99
N ASP A 92 10.76 3.38 9.29
CA ASP A 92 10.56 2.39 10.33
C ASP A 92 10.69 3.05 11.73
N ILE A 93 9.57 3.24 12.42
CA ILE A 93 9.55 3.86 13.76
C ILE A 93 9.90 2.90 14.90
N HIS A 94 10.42 1.70 14.61
CA HIS A 94 10.90 0.82 15.67
C HIS A 94 12.11 1.44 16.41
N PRO A 95 12.10 1.47 17.76
CA PRO A 95 13.21 2.04 18.52
C PRO A 95 14.52 1.27 18.26
N PRO A 96 15.67 1.95 18.16
CA PRO A 96 16.95 1.33 17.90
C PRO A 96 17.43 0.65 19.18
N ASN A 97 17.21 -0.67 19.30
CA ASN A 97 18.02 -1.59 20.11
C ASN A 97 17.47 -3.03 19.93
N SER A 98 17.61 -3.55 18.72
CA SER A 98 17.73 -5.00 18.54
C SER A 98 19.24 -5.30 18.48
N PRO A 99 19.79 -6.17 19.35
CA PRO A 99 21.21 -6.50 19.35
C PRO A 99 21.68 -7.07 18.00
N PRO A 100 22.99 -7.00 17.69
CA PRO A 100 23.52 -7.50 16.41
C PRO A 100 23.13 -8.96 16.18
N ALA A 101 22.55 -9.25 15.02
CA ALA A 101 22.19 -10.61 14.64
C ALA A 101 23.45 -11.49 14.62
N LEU A 102 23.40 -12.60 15.37
CA LEU A 102 24.36 -13.70 15.27
C LEU A 102 24.41 -14.22 13.82
N PRO A 103 25.55 -14.81 13.38
CA PRO A 103 25.67 -15.40 12.05
C PRO A 103 24.50 -16.35 11.76
N PRO A 104 24.07 -16.48 10.49
CA PRO A 104 22.83 -17.19 10.16
C PRO A 104 22.88 -18.60 10.70
N ALA A 105 22.09 -18.84 11.75
CA ALA A 105 21.81 -20.18 12.20
C ALA A 105 21.14 -20.93 11.03
N SER A 106 21.52 -22.19 10.87
CA SER A 106 20.84 -23.16 10.01
C SER A 106 19.33 -22.94 10.08
N PRO A 107 18.60 -23.01 8.95
CA PRO A 107 17.16 -22.75 8.94
C PRO A 107 16.48 -23.49 10.10
N PRO A 108 15.67 -22.81 10.92
CA PRO A 108 15.03 -23.46 12.05
C PRO A 108 14.24 -24.64 11.49
N LYS A 109 14.46 -25.81 12.11
CA LYS A 109 13.72 -27.02 11.78
C LYS A 109 12.24 -26.66 11.80
N SER A 110 11.57 -26.90 10.68
CA SER A 110 10.20 -26.48 10.42
C SER A 110 9.32 -26.73 11.65
N PRO A 111 8.51 -25.75 12.09
CA PRO A 111 7.51 -26.00 13.12
C PRO A 111 6.68 -27.23 12.73
N PRO A 112 6.23 -28.05 13.70
CA PRO A 112 5.38 -29.19 13.38
C PRO A 112 4.16 -28.69 12.61
N LEU A 113 3.91 -29.29 11.44
CA LEU A 113 2.72 -29.06 10.62
C LEU A 113 1.49 -29.14 11.52
N GLN A 114 0.77 -28.02 11.67
CA GLN A 114 -0.59 -28.07 12.18
C GLN A 114 -1.47 -28.83 11.17
N PRO A 115 -2.50 -29.56 11.63
CA PRO A 115 -3.30 -30.44 10.78
C PRO A 115 -4.14 -29.77 9.66
N ASP A 116 -4.04 -28.45 9.49
CA ASP A 116 -4.83 -27.65 8.53
C ASP A 116 -3.95 -26.75 7.63
N SER A 117 -2.70 -27.14 7.35
CA SER A 117 -1.84 -26.37 6.44
C SER A 117 -2.29 -26.55 4.98
N ALA A 118 -2.40 -25.45 4.24
CA ALA A 118 -2.63 -25.50 2.79
C ALA A 118 -1.53 -26.33 2.11
N LEU A 119 -1.93 -27.16 1.14
CA LEU A 119 -1.02 -28.02 0.38
C LEU A 119 -0.96 -27.53 -1.06
N ILE A 120 0.25 -27.38 -1.59
CA ILE A 120 0.47 -26.95 -2.98
C ILE A 120 0.97 -28.12 -3.83
N SER A 121 0.35 -28.29 -4.98
CA SER A 121 0.87 -29.08 -6.10
C SER A 121 1.16 -28.13 -7.27
N GLY A 122 2.38 -28.13 -7.80
CA GLY A 122 2.81 -27.22 -8.88
C GLY A 122 3.74 -26.09 -8.40
N PRO A 123 3.95 -25.05 -9.23
CA PRO A 123 4.98 -24.03 -9.00
C PRO A 123 4.58 -22.88 -8.07
N CYS A 124 3.34 -22.84 -7.59
CA CYS A 124 2.91 -21.83 -6.61
C CYS A 124 3.67 -21.96 -5.29
N LEU A 125 3.76 -20.86 -4.54
CA LEU A 125 4.57 -20.80 -3.32
C LEU A 125 3.75 -20.34 -2.14
N LEU A 126 3.83 -21.07 -1.02
CA LEU A 126 3.30 -20.60 0.25
C LEU A 126 4.19 -19.48 0.80
N THR A 127 3.57 -18.37 1.17
CA THR A 127 4.21 -17.23 1.83
C THR A 127 3.59 -16.99 3.20
N TYR A 128 4.15 -16.07 3.98
CA TYR A 128 3.66 -15.67 5.31
C TYR A 128 3.34 -16.85 6.24
N GLY A 129 4.25 -17.83 6.32
CA GLY A 129 4.08 -18.99 7.21
C GLY A 129 2.94 -19.93 6.80
N GLY A 130 2.54 -19.94 5.52
CA GLY A 130 1.48 -20.80 4.99
C GLY A 130 0.08 -20.18 5.02
N GLN A 131 -0.02 -18.86 5.25
CA GLN A 131 -1.28 -18.14 5.30
C GLN A 131 -1.64 -17.46 3.98
N CYS A 132 -0.69 -17.38 3.06
CA CYS A 132 -0.84 -16.82 1.74
C CYS A 132 -0.16 -17.71 0.70
N VAL A 133 -0.54 -17.54 -0.56
CA VAL A 133 0.04 -18.23 -1.70
C VAL A 133 0.25 -17.24 -2.85
N THR A 134 1.29 -17.48 -3.64
CA THR A 134 1.61 -16.71 -4.83
C THR A 134 1.65 -17.57 -6.08
N SER A 135 1.51 -16.95 -7.25
CA SER A 135 1.88 -17.56 -8.53
C SER A 135 3.36 -17.93 -8.56
N GLY A 136 3.75 -18.76 -9.54
CA GLY A 136 5.15 -19.06 -9.80
C GLY A 136 5.96 -17.77 -10.00
N ASN A 137 7.20 -17.77 -9.50
CA ASN A 137 8.18 -16.69 -9.66
C ASN A 137 7.82 -15.30 -9.08
N TYR A 138 6.62 -15.12 -8.49
CA TYR A 138 6.18 -13.86 -7.90
C TYR A 138 7.24 -13.33 -6.91
N PRO A 139 7.61 -12.03 -6.98
CA PRO A 139 6.99 -10.93 -7.71
C PRO A 139 7.48 -10.74 -9.16
N ASN A 140 8.21 -11.70 -9.73
CA ASN A 140 8.50 -11.72 -11.17
C ASN A 140 7.33 -12.32 -11.94
N LYS A 141 7.44 -12.30 -13.27
CA LYS A 141 6.40 -12.90 -14.11
C LYS A 141 6.34 -14.41 -13.91
N TYR A 142 5.13 -14.94 -13.84
CA TYR A 142 4.89 -16.38 -13.87
C TYR A 142 5.29 -16.99 -15.23
N ASP A 143 5.42 -18.32 -15.28
CA ASP A 143 5.82 -19.04 -16.50
C ASP A 143 4.62 -19.41 -17.38
N ASP A 144 4.89 -19.66 -18.66
CA ASP A 144 3.91 -20.18 -19.62
C ASP A 144 3.57 -21.65 -19.32
N ASN A 145 2.31 -22.04 -19.53
CA ASN A 145 1.81 -23.42 -19.35
C ASN A 145 2.01 -24.03 -17.95
N GLU A 146 2.04 -23.20 -16.92
CA GLU A 146 2.06 -23.66 -15.54
C GLU A 146 0.65 -23.93 -15.01
N GLU A 147 0.55 -24.95 -14.17
CA GLU A 147 -0.66 -25.26 -13.42
C GLU A 147 -0.29 -25.50 -11.96
N CYS A 148 -1.05 -24.91 -11.06
CA CYS A 148 -0.92 -25.20 -9.64
C CYS A 148 -2.28 -25.40 -8.98
N THR A 149 -2.31 -26.28 -7.98
CA THR A 149 -3.50 -26.54 -7.18
C THR A 149 -3.15 -26.35 -5.71
N ILE A 150 -3.95 -25.54 -5.04
CA ILE A 150 -3.89 -25.32 -3.60
C ILE A 150 -5.09 -26.05 -3.00
N THR A 151 -4.82 -26.96 -2.06
CA THR A 151 -5.84 -27.75 -1.37
C THR A 151 -5.73 -27.56 0.13
N ASN A 152 -6.75 -28.01 0.88
CA ASN A 152 -6.82 -27.83 2.33
C ASN A 152 -6.87 -26.34 2.75
N LEU A 153 -7.48 -25.49 1.93
CA LEU A 153 -7.71 -24.09 2.28
C LEU A 153 -8.78 -23.99 3.38
N PRO A 154 -8.57 -23.14 4.40
CA PRO A 154 -9.61 -22.83 5.37
C PRO A 154 -10.76 -22.08 4.68
N ARG A 155 -11.98 -22.24 5.21
CA ARG A 155 -13.19 -21.58 4.71
C ARG A 155 -13.29 -20.11 5.15
N ASN A 156 -12.23 -19.34 4.89
CA ASN A 156 -12.19 -17.90 5.12
C ASN A 156 -12.35 -17.14 3.80
N PRO A 157 -12.82 -15.88 3.83
CA PRO A 157 -12.76 -15.00 2.68
C PRO A 157 -11.31 -14.79 2.23
N LEU A 158 -11.05 -14.94 0.94
CA LEU A 158 -9.74 -14.67 0.34
C LEU A 158 -9.41 -13.17 0.42
N ASP A 159 -8.17 -12.85 0.76
CA ASP A 159 -7.63 -11.49 0.77
C ASP A 159 -6.56 -11.38 -0.31
N VAL A 160 -6.91 -10.71 -1.41
CA VAL A 160 -6.07 -10.55 -2.59
C VAL A 160 -5.17 -9.34 -2.35
N LEU A 161 -3.89 -9.61 -2.10
CA LEU A 161 -2.88 -8.57 -1.91
C LEU A 161 -2.39 -8.01 -3.25
N TYR A 162 -2.31 -8.87 -4.26
CA TYR A 162 -1.93 -8.49 -5.61
C TYR A 162 -2.60 -9.42 -6.64
N PHE A 163 -3.03 -8.85 -7.76
CA PHE A 163 -3.60 -9.63 -8.85
C PHE A 163 -3.36 -8.96 -10.20
N GLN A 164 -2.57 -9.60 -11.05
CA GLN A 164 -2.32 -9.17 -12.41
C GLN A 164 -2.04 -10.40 -13.28
N THR A 165 -3.03 -10.81 -14.04
CA THR A 165 -2.90 -11.92 -14.98
C THR A 165 -3.27 -11.48 -16.39
N GLN A 166 -2.98 -12.32 -17.37
CA GLN A 166 -3.45 -12.10 -18.73
C GLN A 166 -4.99 -12.12 -18.76
N GLY A 167 -5.60 -11.15 -19.42
CA GLY A 167 -7.04 -11.10 -19.65
C GLY A 167 -7.64 -9.71 -19.49
N PHE A 168 -8.94 -9.60 -19.79
CA PHE A 168 -9.73 -8.38 -19.58
C PHE A 168 -10.81 -8.68 -18.54
N GLY A 169 -10.85 -7.90 -17.46
CA GLY A 169 -11.89 -8.06 -16.43
C GLY A 169 -13.28 -7.89 -17.04
N GLY A 170 -14.19 -8.80 -16.69
CA GLY A 170 -15.57 -8.84 -17.22
C GLY A 170 -15.77 -9.67 -18.49
N SER A 171 -14.71 -10.21 -19.10
CA SER A 171 -14.81 -11.21 -20.19
C SER A 171 -14.65 -12.64 -19.67
N SER A 172 -15.02 -13.65 -20.47
CA SER A 172 -14.82 -15.04 -20.07
C SER A 172 -13.32 -15.35 -19.91
N CYS A 173 -12.89 -15.66 -18.69
CA CYS A 173 -11.51 -16.05 -18.38
C CYS A 173 -11.11 -17.44 -18.91
N ALA A 174 -11.98 -18.11 -19.68
CA ALA A 174 -11.76 -19.49 -20.13
C ALA A 174 -10.58 -19.64 -21.11
N SER A 175 -10.23 -18.59 -21.86
CA SER A 175 -9.12 -18.59 -22.83
C SER A 175 -7.84 -17.90 -22.32
N TYR A 176 -7.87 -17.38 -21.08
CA TYR A 176 -6.80 -16.58 -20.50
C TYR A 176 -6.09 -17.33 -19.38
N ASP A 177 -5.13 -16.67 -18.73
CA ASP A 177 -4.55 -17.14 -17.47
C ASP A 177 -5.50 -16.82 -16.32
N TYR A 178 -5.86 -17.82 -15.52
CA TYR A 178 -6.89 -17.65 -14.50
C TYR A 178 -6.60 -18.35 -13.20
N VAL A 179 -7.01 -17.69 -12.12
CA VAL A 179 -7.26 -18.32 -10.83
C VAL A 179 -8.71 -18.79 -10.83
N GLU A 180 -8.97 -20.02 -10.39
CA GLU A 180 -10.29 -20.59 -10.27
C GLU A 180 -10.60 -20.92 -8.81
N VAL A 181 -11.75 -20.44 -8.34
CA VAL A 181 -12.29 -20.72 -6.99
C VAL A 181 -13.79 -20.96 -7.13
N ASN A 182 -14.30 -22.07 -6.58
CA ASN A 182 -15.72 -22.46 -6.68
C ASN A 182 -16.26 -22.51 -8.13
N ASN A 183 -15.47 -22.99 -9.09
CA ASN A 183 -15.78 -23.00 -10.54
C ASN A 183 -15.93 -21.61 -11.19
N VAL A 184 -15.51 -20.55 -10.52
CA VAL A 184 -15.46 -19.19 -11.08
C VAL A 184 -14.02 -18.85 -11.41
N LYS A 185 -13.78 -18.41 -12.65
CA LYS A 185 -12.46 -18.05 -13.16
C LYS A 185 -12.25 -16.53 -13.08
N TYR A 186 -11.12 -16.14 -12.54
CA TYR A 186 -10.69 -14.76 -12.34
C TYR A 186 -9.42 -14.50 -13.16
N CYS A 187 -9.41 -13.43 -13.92
CA CYS A 187 -8.29 -13.07 -14.80
C CYS A 187 -8.24 -11.56 -15.06
N GLY A 188 -7.13 -11.10 -15.62
CA GLY A 188 -6.92 -9.73 -16.04
C GLY A 188 -6.33 -8.83 -14.97
N THR A 189 -6.44 -7.53 -15.21
CA THR A 189 -5.76 -6.48 -14.43
C THR A 189 -6.70 -5.40 -13.88
N SER A 190 -7.99 -5.44 -14.24
CA SER A 190 -8.95 -4.37 -13.94
C SER A 190 -9.86 -4.66 -12.74
N GLU A 191 -9.85 -5.89 -12.21
CA GLU A 191 -10.68 -6.33 -11.09
C GLU A 191 -9.82 -7.02 -10.03
N PRO A 192 -10.20 -6.99 -8.74
CA PRO A 192 -9.37 -7.46 -7.63
C PRO A 192 -9.27 -9.00 -7.51
N GLY A 193 -9.33 -9.73 -8.62
CA GLY A 193 -9.29 -11.20 -8.62
C GLY A 193 -10.42 -11.82 -7.77
N PRO A 194 -10.17 -12.92 -7.03
CA PRO A 194 -11.16 -13.58 -6.19
C PRO A 194 -11.33 -12.94 -4.79
N GLN A 195 -11.28 -11.60 -4.69
CA GLN A 195 -11.39 -10.89 -3.40
C GLN A 195 -12.67 -11.26 -2.65
N GLY A 196 -12.52 -11.64 -1.38
CA GLY A 196 -13.63 -11.96 -0.48
C GLY A 196 -14.34 -13.29 -0.76
N VAL A 197 -13.94 -14.03 -1.81
CA VAL A 197 -14.50 -15.33 -2.13
C VAL A 197 -14.12 -16.34 -1.05
N ILE A 198 -15.04 -17.21 -0.65
CA ILE A 198 -14.76 -18.28 0.32
C ILE A 198 -14.56 -19.60 -0.45
N PRO A 199 -13.39 -20.26 -0.41
CA PRO A 199 -13.17 -21.56 -1.06
C PRO A 199 -14.02 -22.65 -0.40
N SER A 200 -15.17 -22.97 -0.97
CA SER A 200 -16.20 -23.78 -0.30
C SER A 200 -15.82 -25.26 -0.21
N ASP A 201 -15.02 -25.74 -1.16
CA ASP A 201 -14.43 -27.08 -1.20
C ASP A 201 -12.98 -27.12 -0.67
N GLY A 202 -12.47 -25.98 -0.19
CA GLY A 202 -11.10 -25.86 0.30
C GLY A 202 -10.04 -25.91 -0.81
N THR A 203 -10.41 -25.60 -2.06
CA THR A 203 -9.49 -25.62 -3.20
C THR A 203 -9.42 -24.29 -3.94
N MET A 204 -8.24 -24.04 -4.51
CA MET A 204 -7.99 -22.97 -5.48
C MET A 204 -7.08 -23.53 -6.58
N TYR A 205 -7.37 -23.20 -7.83
CA TYR A 205 -6.62 -23.67 -8.98
C TYR A 205 -6.06 -22.49 -9.77
N TRP A 206 -4.87 -22.63 -10.33
CA TRP A 206 -4.22 -21.65 -11.17
C TRP A 206 -3.74 -22.32 -12.45
N LYS A 207 -3.96 -21.66 -13.58
CA LYS A 207 -3.55 -22.14 -14.89
C LYS A 207 -3.12 -20.97 -15.77
N THR A 208 -2.00 -21.16 -16.46
CA THR A 208 -1.56 -20.28 -17.54
C THR A 208 -1.65 -20.98 -18.90
N ASN A 209 -1.77 -20.19 -19.95
CA ASN A 209 -1.66 -20.65 -21.32
C ASN A 209 -0.22 -20.42 -21.85
N SER A 210 -0.02 -20.55 -23.17
CA SER A 210 1.28 -20.38 -23.81
C SER A 210 1.53 -18.96 -24.33
N TYR A 211 0.83 -17.97 -23.80
CA TYR A 211 0.86 -16.58 -24.24
C TYR A 211 1.34 -15.66 -23.10
N THR A 212 1.34 -14.35 -23.37
CA THR A 212 1.92 -13.31 -22.50
C THR A 212 1.69 -13.50 -21.00
N THR A 213 2.79 -13.56 -20.24
CA THR A 213 2.78 -13.61 -18.78
C THR A 213 2.88 -12.23 -18.13
N TYR A 214 2.39 -12.16 -16.89
CA TYR A 214 2.33 -10.97 -16.06
C TYR A 214 2.92 -11.25 -14.68
N LYS A 215 2.97 -10.23 -13.82
CA LYS A 215 3.52 -10.31 -12.47
C LYS A 215 2.84 -11.37 -11.61
N GLY A 216 1.60 -11.75 -11.92
CA GLY A 216 0.88 -12.80 -11.23
C GLY A 216 0.11 -12.28 -10.03
N TRP A 217 0.07 -13.05 -8.95
CA TRP A 217 -0.83 -12.78 -7.84
C TRP A 217 -0.26 -13.23 -6.49
N GLU A 218 -0.76 -12.61 -5.42
CA GLU A 218 -0.54 -13.00 -4.03
C GLU A 218 -1.87 -12.92 -3.27
N ILE A 219 -2.30 -14.05 -2.70
CA ILE A 219 -3.63 -14.22 -2.11
C ILE A 219 -3.51 -14.90 -0.75
N CYS A 220 -4.11 -14.31 0.28
CA CYS A 220 -4.15 -14.84 1.65
C CYS A 220 -5.49 -15.50 1.99
N PHE A 221 -5.43 -16.51 2.85
CA PHE A 221 -6.58 -17.35 3.25
C PHE A 221 -6.58 -17.70 4.75
N GLY A 222 -5.55 -17.34 5.51
CA GLY A 222 -5.58 -17.49 6.97
C GLY A 222 -6.67 -16.64 7.63
N PRO A 223 -7.20 -17.01 8.81
CA PRO A 223 -7.97 -16.07 9.60
C PRO A 223 -7.02 -14.90 9.87
N ARG A 224 -7.39 -13.68 9.47
CA ARG A 224 -6.65 -12.51 9.94
C ARG A 224 -6.57 -12.65 11.47
N PRO A 225 -5.39 -12.50 12.11
CA PRO A 225 -5.39 -12.01 13.47
C PRO A 225 -6.34 -10.81 13.47
N PRO A 226 -7.36 -10.76 14.35
CA PRO A 226 -8.36 -9.72 14.29
C PRO A 226 -7.66 -8.35 14.16
N LEU A 227 -8.04 -7.57 13.15
CA LEU A 227 -7.63 -6.17 13.04
C LEU A 227 -8.23 -5.43 14.22
N SER A 228 -7.52 -5.46 15.36
CA SER A 228 -8.01 -5.06 16.68
C SER A 228 -9.25 -5.86 17.15
N PRO A 229 -9.45 -6.05 18.47
CA PRO A 229 -10.68 -6.65 18.97
C PRO A 229 -11.90 -5.81 18.50
N PRO A 230 -13.09 -6.43 18.35
CA PRO A 230 -14.31 -5.70 18.03
C PRO A 230 -14.44 -4.50 18.98
N ALA A 231 -14.74 -3.32 18.44
CA ALA A 231 -15.01 -2.16 19.29
C ALA A 231 -16.07 -2.55 20.33
N LEU A 232 -15.74 -2.35 21.61
CA LEU A 232 -16.70 -2.50 22.70
C LEU A 232 -17.95 -1.66 22.37
N PRO A 233 -19.16 -2.11 22.75
CA PRO A 233 -20.37 -1.32 22.58
C PRO A 233 -20.16 0.09 23.15
N PRO A 234 -20.72 1.14 22.53
CA PRO A 234 -20.42 2.51 22.89
C PRO A 234 -20.80 2.73 24.35
N TYR A 235 -19.77 2.84 25.21
CA TYR A 235 -19.96 3.27 26.58
C TYR A 235 -20.28 4.77 26.50
N LEU A 236 -21.44 5.16 27.02
CA LEU A 236 -21.78 6.56 27.20
C LEU A 236 -20.61 7.24 27.94
N PRO A 237 -20.01 8.31 27.39
CA PRO A 237 -18.87 8.93 28.03
C PRO A 237 -19.30 9.51 29.40
N PRO A 238 -18.49 9.34 30.45
CA PRO A 238 -18.69 10.06 31.70
C PRO A 238 -18.56 11.58 31.47
N PRO A 239 -19.10 12.42 32.36
CA PRO A 239 -19.02 13.87 32.22
C PRO A 239 -17.56 14.30 32.09
N VAL A 240 -17.25 15.06 31.04
CA VAL A 240 -15.89 15.51 30.71
C VAL A 240 -15.36 16.42 31.84
N PRO A 241 -14.18 16.13 32.42
CA PRO A 241 -13.48 17.07 33.30
C PRO A 241 -13.00 18.29 32.51
N PRO A 242 -12.92 19.50 33.13
CA PRO A 242 -12.56 20.70 32.40
C PRO A 242 -11.08 20.69 31.96
N LEU A 243 -10.94 20.96 30.67
CA LEU A 243 -9.83 21.52 29.88
C LEU A 243 -8.46 21.73 30.52
N SER A 244 -7.43 21.25 29.81
CA SER A 244 -6.11 21.89 29.75
C SER A 244 -6.04 22.83 28.53
N PRO A 245 -5.27 23.94 28.58
CA PRO A 245 -5.33 25.02 27.60
C PRO A 245 -4.38 24.78 26.41
N GLY A 246 -4.87 24.96 25.18
CA GLY A 246 -4.01 25.22 24.01
C GLY A 246 -4.18 24.34 22.76
N GLY A 247 -5.19 23.48 22.66
CA GLY A 247 -5.41 22.64 21.48
C GLY A 247 -6.29 23.29 20.41
N VAL A 248 -6.04 23.01 19.13
CA VAL A 248 -6.92 23.33 17.99
C VAL A 248 -8.34 22.84 18.31
N GLN A 249 -9.33 23.69 18.11
CA GLN A 249 -10.75 23.38 18.31
C GLN A 249 -11.43 23.28 16.96
N ILE A 250 -12.28 22.27 16.79
CA ILE A 250 -13.14 22.13 15.62
C ILE A 250 -14.59 22.15 16.09
N ASP A 251 -15.38 23.01 15.47
CA ASP A 251 -16.84 22.98 15.52
C ASP A 251 -17.39 22.58 14.14
N GLY A 252 -18.37 21.68 14.12
CA GLY A 252 -18.90 21.11 12.87
C GLY A 252 -18.14 19.90 12.29
N PRO A 253 -18.42 19.53 11.03
CA PRO A 253 -18.04 18.24 10.44
C PRO A 253 -16.61 18.15 9.89
N CYS A 254 -15.80 19.20 10.03
CA CYS A 254 -14.39 19.14 9.65
C CYS A 254 -13.61 18.21 10.59
N ALA A 255 -12.47 17.74 10.13
CA ALA A 255 -11.70 16.76 10.89
C ALA A 255 -10.23 17.16 11.00
N LEU A 256 -9.65 16.86 12.16
CA LEU A 256 -8.20 16.82 12.28
C LEU A 256 -7.68 15.56 11.61
N SER A 257 -6.67 15.72 10.77
CA SER A 257 -5.90 14.63 10.18
C SER A 257 -4.43 14.73 10.58
N ARG A 258 -3.64 13.72 10.23
CA ARG A 258 -2.21 13.63 10.54
C ARG A 258 -1.91 13.97 12.01
N SER A 259 -2.61 13.29 12.92
CA SER A 259 -2.46 13.45 14.37
C SER A 259 -2.70 14.89 14.90
N GLY A 260 -3.55 15.67 14.22
CA GLY A 260 -3.87 17.04 14.63
C GLY A 260 -2.99 18.13 13.99
N SER A 261 -2.13 17.75 13.04
CA SER A 261 -1.25 18.69 12.32
C SER A 261 -1.88 19.25 11.04
N CYS A 262 -2.97 18.66 10.58
CA CYS A 262 -3.73 19.13 9.42
C CYS A 262 -5.22 19.17 9.75
N VAL A 263 -5.95 20.02 9.04
CA VAL A 263 -7.41 20.02 9.05
C VAL A 263 -7.91 19.66 7.65
N THR A 264 -8.99 18.90 7.57
CA THR A 264 -9.62 18.50 6.33
C THR A 264 -11.08 18.93 6.30
N SER A 265 -11.59 19.20 5.10
CA SER A 265 -13.02 19.31 4.85
C SER A 265 -13.75 18.01 5.23
N PRO A 266 -15.08 18.05 5.39
CA PRO A 266 -15.85 16.85 5.63
C PRO A 266 -15.65 15.84 4.51
N ASN A 267 -15.63 14.54 4.86
CA ASN A 267 -15.51 13.41 3.94
C ASN A 267 -14.19 13.32 3.15
N TYR A 268 -13.25 14.26 3.32
CA TYR A 268 -11.96 14.25 2.61
C TYR A 268 -11.24 12.89 2.76
N PRO A 269 -10.75 12.28 1.65
CA PRO A 269 -10.54 12.85 0.31
C PRO A 269 -11.74 12.79 -0.64
N SER A 270 -12.91 12.31 -0.19
CA SER A 270 -14.14 12.39 -0.99
C SER A 270 -14.71 13.82 -0.98
N SER A 271 -15.65 14.10 -1.88
CA SER A 271 -16.35 15.39 -1.92
C SER A 271 -17.05 15.68 -0.60
N TYR A 272 -17.00 16.95 -0.17
CA TYR A 272 -17.85 17.45 0.90
C TYR A 272 -19.33 17.45 0.45
N ASP A 273 -20.26 17.39 1.40
CA ASP A 273 -21.69 17.47 1.07
C ASP A 273 -22.17 18.92 0.98
N ASN A 274 -23.31 19.13 0.32
CA ASN A 274 -23.90 20.46 0.18
C ASN A 274 -24.29 21.07 1.54
N SER A 275 -24.15 22.40 1.67
CA SER A 275 -24.61 23.19 2.82
C SER A 275 -23.93 22.85 4.17
N GLN A 276 -22.67 22.41 4.13
CA GLN A 276 -21.89 22.14 5.33
C GLN A 276 -21.13 23.38 5.80
N THR A 277 -21.03 23.56 7.12
CA THR A 277 -20.26 24.64 7.75
C THR A 277 -19.38 24.07 8.86
N CYS A 278 -18.13 24.48 8.95
CA CYS A 278 -17.26 24.13 10.07
C CYS A 278 -16.37 25.31 10.46
N ASP A 279 -16.02 25.39 11.74
CA ASP A 279 -15.14 26.42 12.29
C ASP A 279 -13.92 25.77 12.93
N ILE A 280 -12.75 26.31 12.61
CA ILE A 280 -11.48 25.86 13.16
C ILE A 280 -10.88 27.02 13.93
N SER A 281 -10.75 26.86 15.25
CA SER A 281 -10.28 27.92 16.12
C SER A 281 -9.11 27.47 16.98
N ASN A 282 -8.43 28.44 17.59
CA ASN A 282 -7.26 28.20 18.44
C ASN A 282 -6.09 27.50 17.71
N MET A 283 -5.92 27.81 16.42
CA MET A 283 -4.78 27.32 15.63
C MET A 283 -3.47 28.00 16.08
N PRO A 284 -2.33 27.27 16.07
CA PRO A 284 -1.03 27.87 16.31
C PRO A 284 -0.75 28.96 15.27
N ARG A 285 -0.04 30.03 15.66
CA ARG A 285 0.29 31.19 14.82
C ARG A 285 1.37 30.92 13.77
N ASN A 286 1.28 29.79 13.10
CA ASN A 286 2.17 29.39 12.01
C ASN A 286 1.51 29.70 10.66
N PRO A 287 2.29 29.94 9.60
CA PRO A 287 1.74 30.03 8.25
C PRO A 287 0.96 28.77 7.89
N LEU A 288 -0.23 28.94 7.30
CA LEU A 288 -1.00 27.84 6.77
C LEU A 288 -0.39 27.35 5.45
N VAL A 289 -0.27 26.04 5.32
CA VAL A 289 0.16 25.39 4.08
C VAL A 289 -1.02 24.61 3.54
N VAL A 290 -1.44 24.94 2.32
CA VAL A 290 -2.49 24.21 1.61
C VAL A 290 -1.86 23.00 0.93
N LEU A 291 -2.28 21.80 1.34
CA LEU A 291 -1.80 20.54 0.76
C LEU A 291 -2.69 20.07 -0.40
N ASP A 292 -3.98 20.41 -0.37
CA ASP A 292 -4.96 20.07 -1.39
C ASP A 292 -6.11 21.09 -1.35
N TRP A 293 -6.64 21.45 -2.52
CA TRP A 293 -7.67 22.49 -2.66
C TRP A 293 -8.60 22.21 -3.85
N ALA A 294 -9.85 21.90 -3.55
CA ALA A 294 -10.89 21.66 -4.54
C ALA A 294 -12.25 22.13 -3.98
N VAL A 295 -12.53 23.43 -4.12
CA VAL A 295 -13.82 24.06 -3.77
C VAL A 295 -14.41 24.77 -4.99
N GLU A 296 -15.72 24.98 -5.00
CA GLU A 296 -16.41 25.66 -6.11
C GLU A 296 -15.91 27.10 -6.32
N GLY A 297 -15.40 27.38 -7.52
CA GLY A 297 -14.86 28.69 -7.88
C GLY A 297 -15.93 29.69 -8.32
N SER A 298 -15.89 30.92 -7.78
CA SER A 298 -16.62 32.06 -8.34
C SER A 298 -15.84 33.36 -8.14
N SER A 299 -16.11 34.37 -8.97
CA SER A 299 -15.40 35.67 -8.92
C SER A 299 -15.60 36.43 -7.61
N THR A 300 -16.61 36.05 -6.81
CA THR A 300 -16.92 36.64 -5.51
C THR A 300 -16.82 35.64 -4.36
N CYS A 301 -16.36 34.40 -4.61
CA CYS A 301 -16.38 33.29 -3.66
C CYS A 301 -17.76 33.09 -2.99
N GLY A 302 -18.85 33.18 -3.76
CA GLY A 302 -20.23 33.15 -3.25
C GLY A 302 -20.93 31.78 -3.24
N TYR A 303 -20.23 30.70 -3.59
CA TYR A 303 -20.77 29.33 -3.55
C TYR A 303 -20.24 28.58 -2.33
N ASP A 304 -18.99 28.15 -2.41
CA ASP A 304 -18.26 27.54 -1.29
C ASP A 304 -16.98 28.34 -1.03
N TRP A 305 -16.63 28.52 0.25
CA TRP A 305 -15.43 29.26 0.63
C TRP A 305 -14.88 28.77 1.96
N LEU A 306 -13.58 29.00 2.16
CA LEU A 306 -12.91 28.95 3.45
C LEU A 306 -12.32 30.34 3.71
N GLU A 307 -12.65 30.89 4.87
CA GLU A 307 -12.18 32.19 5.33
C GLU A 307 -11.17 32.02 6.46
N VAL A 308 -10.10 32.82 6.45
CA VAL A 308 -9.08 32.85 7.51
C VAL A 308 -9.07 34.24 8.13
N ASN A 309 -9.33 34.30 9.44
CA ASN A 309 -9.43 35.54 10.23
C ASN A 309 -8.24 35.71 11.18
#